data_AF-A0A2M9ZEG1-F1
#
_entry.id   AF-A0A2M9ZEG1-F1
#
_cell.length_a   1.000
_cell.length_b   1.000
_cell.length_c   1.000
_cell.angle_alpha   90.00
_cell.angle_beta   90.00
_cell.angle_gamma   90.00
#
_symmetry.space_group_name_H-M   'P 1'
#
loop_
_entity.id
_entity.type
_entity.pdbx_description
1 polymer ?
#
loop_
_entity_poly.entity_id
_entity_poly.type
_entity_poly.pdbx_seq_one_letter_code
_entity_poly.pdbx_strand_id
1 'polypeptide(L)'
;METNQELQDRIASHPSICGGKPVIRGTSIRVLEILDMIFLGFGFQDILSEYPNLEKADIDACLEYASTRLHSPILEKVVKGLPDRFSPKKDRGGIAAR
;
A
#
# COMPACT_ATOMS: atom_id res chain seq x y z
N MET A 1 -22.33 -3.05 -8.01
CA MET A 1 -20.86 -2.89 -7.89
C MET A 1 -20.60 -3.00 -6.40
N GLU A 2 -20.19 -4.19 -5.93
CA GLU A 2 -19.89 -4.42 -4.52
C GLU A 2 -18.53 -3.80 -4.25
N THR A 3 -18.55 -2.58 -3.71
CA THR A 3 -17.35 -1.92 -3.22
C THR A 3 -17.00 -2.55 -1.88
N ASN A 4 -15.75 -2.96 -1.69
CA ASN A 4 -15.33 -3.75 -0.54
C ASN A 4 -15.26 -2.84 0.70
N GLN A 5 -16.38 -2.69 1.40
CA GLN A 5 -16.58 -1.70 2.46
C GLN A 5 -15.50 -1.79 3.57
N GLU A 6 -15.02 -2.99 3.86
CA GLU A 6 -14.00 -3.27 4.88
C GLU A 6 -12.63 -2.66 4.57
N LEU A 7 -12.26 -2.53 3.29
CA LEU A 7 -11.00 -1.90 2.88
C LEU A 7 -11.10 -0.38 2.86
N GLN A 8 -12.29 0.17 2.57
CA GLN A 8 -12.53 1.61 2.67
C GLN A 8 -12.44 2.12 4.11
N ASP A 9 -12.85 1.29 5.08
CA ASP A 9 -12.79 1.67 6.50
C ASP A 9 -11.35 1.76 7.03
N ARG A 10 -10.38 1.11 6.37
CA ARG A 10 -8.96 1.16 6.79
C ARG A 10 -8.26 2.46 6.42
N ILE A 11 -8.76 3.23 5.45
CA ILE A 11 -8.18 4.52 5.07
C ILE A 11 -9.00 5.67 5.67
N ALA A 12 -8.32 6.56 6.38
CA ALA A 12 -8.92 7.75 6.97
C ALA A 12 -8.31 9.02 6.38
N SER A 13 -9.10 10.08 6.28
CA SER A 13 -8.64 11.42 5.94
C SER A 13 -9.23 12.40 6.94
N HIS A 14 -8.38 13.11 7.69
CA HIS A 14 -8.82 14.12 8.64
C HIS A 14 -7.96 15.38 8.49
N PRO A 15 -8.54 16.60 8.42
CA PRO A 15 -7.77 17.84 8.19
C PRO A 15 -6.63 18.06 9.18
N SER A 16 -6.79 17.62 10.43
CA SER A 16 -5.77 17.73 11.48
C SER A 16 -4.64 16.70 11.39
N ILE A 17 -4.75 15.67 10.53
CA ILE A 17 -3.76 14.61 10.37
C ILE A 17 -3.13 14.74 8.99
N CYS A 18 -1.80 14.89 8.92
CA CYS A 18 -1.05 15.00 7.68
C CYS A 18 -1.61 16.04 6.66
N GLY A 19 -2.29 17.07 7.14
CA GLY A 19 -2.94 18.10 6.31
C GLY A 19 -4.12 17.58 5.48
N GLY A 20 -4.87 16.60 5.98
CA GLY A 20 -6.01 16.02 5.27
C GLY A 20 -5.64 14.94 4.24
N LYS A 21 -4.36 14.60 4.12
CA LYS A 21 -3.90 13.51 3.24
C LYS A 21 -4.43 12.16 3.75
N PRO A 22 -4.75 11.21 2.85
CA PRO A 22 -5.23 9.89 3.25
C PRO A 22 -4.12 9.13 3.98
N VAL A 23 -4.47 8.59 5.14
CA VAL A 23 -3.60 7.80 6.03
C VAL A 23 -4.27 6.47 6.37
N ILE A 24 -3.47 5.48 6.74
CA ILE A 24 -3.98 4.22 7.29
C ILE A 24 -4.52 4.52 8.70
N ARG A 25 -5.76 4.11 8.99
CA ARG A 25 -6.45 4.39 10.25
C ARG A 25 -5.63 3.88 11.44
N GLY A 26 -5.53 4.69 12.48
CA GLY A 26 -4.73 4.37 13.67
C GLY A 26 -3.23 4.61 13.48
N THR A 27 -2.81 5.12 12.33
CA THR A 27 -1.40 5.46 12.05
C THR A 27 -1.27 6.88 11.48
N SER A 28 -0.03 7.37 11.44
CA SER A 28 0.35 8.57 10.67
C SER A 28 1.00 8.22 9.32
N ILE A 29 0.85 6.98 8.86
CA ILE A 29 1.43 6.48 7.62
C ILE A 29 0.48 6.83 6.47
N ARG A 30 0.99 7.58 5.50
CA ARG A 30 0.20 8.03 4.35
C ARG A 30 0.04 6.90 3.35
N VAL A 31 -1.11 6.85 2.69
CA VAL A 31 -1.35 5.95 1.55
C VAL A 31 -0.26 6.14 0.49
N LEU A 32 0.13 7.39 0.23
CA LEU A 32 1.19 7.70 -0.73
C LEU A 32 2.53 7.05 -0.38
N GLU A 33 2.89 6.95 0.90
CA GLU A 33 4.16 6.38 1.34
C GLU A 33 4.25 4.89 0.97
N ILE A 34 3.17 4.15 1.22
CA ILE A 34 3.08 2.74 0.88
C ILE A 34 3.13 2.54 -0.63
N LEU A 35 2.43 3.38 -1.40
CA LEU A 35 2.48 3.33 -2.85
C LEU A 35 3.89 3.63 -3.39
N ASP A 36 4.58 4.62 -2.85
CA ASP A 36 5.95 4.97 -3.23
C ASP A 36 6.91 3.80 -2.97
N MET A 37 6.81 3.13 -1.82
CA MET A 37 7.60 1.92 -1.55
C MET A 37 7.33 0.81 -2.56
N ILE A 38 6.07 0.57 -2.91
CA ILE A 38 5.70 -0.42 -3.93
C ILE A 38 6.29 -0.03 -5.30
N PHE A 39 6.24 1.25 -5.68
CA PHE A 39 6.82 1.74 -6.94
C PHE A 39 8.35 1.66 -6.96
N LEU A 40 9.01 1.83 -5.82
CA LEU A 40 10.45 1.62 -5.65
C LEU A 40 10.83 0.12 -5.68
N GLY A 41 9.83 -0.77 -5.68
CA GLY A 41 10.00 -2.21 -5.84
C GLY A 41 10.23 -2.97 -4.53
N PHE A 42 9.85 -2.38 -3.39
CA PHE A 42 9.77 -3.10 -2.13
C PHE A 42 8.66 -4.15 -2.20
N GLY A 43 8.93 -5.34 -1.66
CA GLY A 43 7.91 -6.37 -1.49
C GLY A 43 6.99 -6.05 -0.32
N PHE A 44 5.82 -6.69 -0.26
CA PHE A 44 4.88 -6.46 0.85
C PHE A 44 5.46 -6.89 2.20
N GLN A 45 6.25 -7.95 2.23
CA GLN A 45 6.93 -8.39 3.46
C GLN A 45 7.97 -7.38 3.95
N ASP A 46 8.66 -6.70 3.03
CA ASP A 46 9.62 -5.65 3.39
C ASP A 46 8.88 -4.47 4.03
N ILE A 47 7.74 -4.06 3.45
CA ILE A 47 6.88 -2.99 3.98
C ILE A 47 6.34 -3.34 5.37
N LEU A 48 5.86 -4.58 5.57
CA LEU A 48 5.37 -5.04 6.87
C LEU A 48 6.49 -5.17 7.91
N SER A 49 7.72 -5.44 7.48
CA SER A 49 8.89 -5.47 8.37
C SER A 49 9.29 -4.07 8.83
N GLU A 50 9.23 -3.07 7.94
CA GLU A 50 9.45 -1.66 8.27
C GLU A 50 8.32 -1.07 9.13
N TYR A 51 7.09 -1.55 8.96
CA TYR A 51 5.92 -1.11 9.72
C TYR A 51 5.21 -2.30 10.40
N PRO A 52 5.69 -2.76 11.57
CA PRO A 52 5.15 -3.93 12.26
C PRO A 52 3.69 -3.81 12.71
N ASN A 53 3.16 -2.59 12.76
CA ASN A 53 1.77 -2.31 13.13
C ASN A 53 0.81 -2.37 11.93
N LEU A 54 1.34 -2.58 10.72
CA LEU A 54 0.53 -2.74 9.52
C LEU A 54 0.22 -4.21 9.28
N GLU A 55 -0.94 -4.44 8.69
CA GLU A 55 -1.35 -5.72 8.16
C GLU A 55 -1.33 -5.69 6.63
N LYS A 56 -1.27 -6.86 6.00
CA LYS A 56 -1.40 -6.96 4.54
C LYS A 56 -2.67 -6.27 4.03
N ALA A 57 -3.77 -6.38 4.78
CA ALA A 57 -5.03 -5.73 4.44
C ALA A 57 -4.95 -4.19 4.38
N ASP A 58 -4.01 -3.56 5.10
CA ASP A 58 -3.79 -2.11 5.00
C ASP A 58 -3.09 -1.74 3.70
N ILE A 59 -2.15 -2.58 3.25
CA ILE A 59 -1.48 -2.43 1.95
C ILE A 59 -2.50 -2.61 0.82
N ASP A 60 -3.36 -3.63 0.91
CA ASP A 60 -4.42 -3.89 -0.06
C ASP A 60 -5.41 -2.70 -0.10
N ALA A 61 -5.78 -2.14 1.06
CA ALA A 61 -6.63 -0.95 1.15
C ALA A 61 -5.98 0.29 0.50
N CYS A 62 -4.66 0.47 0.64
CA CYS A 62 -3.93 1.56 -0.01
C CYS A 62 -4.02 1.47 -1.55
N LEU A 63 -3.87 0.26 -2.08
CA LEU A 63 -3.95 0.01 -3.52
C LEU A 63 -5.38 0.19 -4.06
N GLU A 64 -6.39 -0.31 -3.35
CA GLU A 64 -7.80 -0.10 -3.73
C GLU A 64 -8.20 1.38 -3.66
N TYR A 65 -7.73 2.11 -2.65
CA TYR A 65 -7.95 3.55 -2.53
C TYR A 65 -7.38 4.30 -3.74
N ALA A 66 -6.14 3.98 -4.15
CA ALA A 66 -5.50 4.58 -5.31
C ALA A 66 -6.26 4.28 -6.61
N SER A 67 -6.65 3.01 -6.79
CA SER A 67 -7.40 2.54 -7.95
C SER A 67 -8.73 3.28 -8.09
N THR A 68 -9.48 3.40 -6.99
CA THR A 68 -10.79 4.05 -6.93
C THR A 68 -10.69 5.54 -7.21
N ARG A 69 -9.70 6.24 -6.62
CA ARG A 69 -9.51 7.69 -6.80
C ARG A 69 -9.03 8.07 -8.20
N LEU A 70 -8.20 7.24 -8.80
CA LEU A 70 -7.64 7.49 -10.14
C LEU A 70 -8.53 6.95 -11.26
N HIS A 71 -9.60 6.22 -10.92
CA HIS A 71 -10.44 5.50 -11.88
C HIS A 71 -9.59 4.71 -12.90
N SER A 72 -8.49 4.13 -12.43
CA SER A 72 -7.50 3.53 -13.31
C SER A 72 -7.87 2.07 -13.58
N PRO A 73 -8.30 1.71 -14.80
CA PRO A 73 -8.67 0.33 -15.13
C PRO A 73 -7.46 -0.62 -15.07
N ILE A 74 -6.25 -0.08 -15.17
CA ILE A 74 -5.01 -0.85 -15.00
C ILE A 74 -4.82 -1.16 -13.52
N LEU A 75 -4.93 -0.18 -12.63
CA LEU A 75 -4.81 -0.42 -11.19
C LEU A 75 -5.91 -1.37 -10.71
N GLU A 76 -7.14 -1.23 -11.18
CA GLU A 76 -8.23 -2.15 -10.81
C GLU A 76 -7.91 -3.60 -11.18
N LYS A 77 -7.34 -3.81 -12.37
CA LYS A 77 -6.89 -5.13 -12.83
C LYS A 77 -5.69 -5.64 -12.06
N VAL A 78 -4.75 -4.76 -11.75
CA VAL A 78 -3.52 -5.07 -10.99
C VAL A 78 -3.89 -5.46 -9.55
N VAL A 79 -4.76 -4.72 -8.88
CA VAL A 79 -5.24 -5.03 -7.52
C VAL A 79 -5.96 -6.37 -7.47
N LYS A 80 -6.87 -6.61 -8.41
CA LYS A 80 -7.63 -7.89 -8.48
C LYS A 80 -6.79 -9.08 -8.94
N GLY A 81 -5.71 -8.81 -9.66
CA GLY A 81 -4.95 -9.82 -10.39
C GLY A 81 -3.55 -10.07 -9.88
N LEU A 82 -3.06 -9.38 -8.84
CA LEU A 82 -1.66 -9.30 -8.41
C LEU A 82 -1.03 -10.70 -8.24
N PRO A 83 -0.36 -11.26 -9.26
CA PRO A 83 0.27 -12.56 -9.15
C PRO A 83 1.73 -12.29 -8.82
N ASP A 84 2.05 -12.32 -7.52
CA ASP A 84 3.40 -12.55 -6.99
C ASP A 84 4.57 -11.68 -7.52
N ARG A 85 4.32 -10.62 -8.30
CA ARG A 85 5.40 -9.81 -8.88
C ARG A 85 6.12 -8.96 -7.83
N PHE A 86 5.48 -8.79 -6.67
CA PHE A 86 6.00 -8.18 -5.45
C PHE A 86 6.32 -9.22 -4.36
N SER A 87 6.31 -10.52 -4.69
CA SER A 87 6.90 -11.52 -3.82
C SER A 87 8.38 -11.20 -3.59
N PRO A 88 8.92 -11.54 -2.41
CA PRO A 88 10.27 -11.13 -2.03
C PRO A 88 11.24 -11.52 -3.14
N LYS A 89 11.99 -10.54 -3.65
CA LYS A 89 13.13 -10.80 -4.52
C LYS A 89 14.11 -11.64 -3.72
N LYS A 90 14.02 -12.97 -3.86
CA LYS A 90 15.01 -13.90 -3.34
C LYS A 90 16.34 -13.54 -4.01
N ASP A 91 17.27 -13.07 -3.18
CA ASP A 91 18.68 -12.87 -3.50
C ASP A 91 18.99 -11.99 -4.72
N ARG A 92 19.09 -10.67 -4.51
CA ARG A 92 20.13 -9.91 -5.22
C ARG A 92 21.26 -9.67 -4.23
N GLY A 93 22.30 -10.48 -4.39
CA GLY A 93 23.50 -10.48 -3.58
C GLY A 93 24.06 -9.07 -3.34
N GLY A 94 24.73 -8.97 -2.20
CA GLY A 94 25.21 -7.76 -1.57
C GLY A 94 25.73 -6.70 -2.52
N ILE A 95 25.30 -5.48 -2.26
CA ILE A 95 26.25 -4.36 -2.29
C ILE A 95 26.50 -4.06 -0.83
N ALA A 96 27.58 -4.64 -0.33
CA ALA A 96 28.19 -4.23 0.91
C ALA A 96 28.33 -2.71 0.88
N ALA A 97 27.90 -2.07 1.97
CA ALA A 97 28.35 -0.75 2.32
C ALA A 97 29.89 -0.71 2.17
N ARG A 98 30.36 0.18 1.30
CA ARG A 98 31.74 0.63 1.19
C ARG A 98 31.77 2.12 1.43
#